data_AF-A0A927QLC4-F1
#
_entry.id   AF-A0A927QLC4-F1
#
_cell.length_a   1.000
_cell.length_b   1.000
_cell.length_c   1.000
_cell.angle_alpha   90.00
_cell.angle_beta   90.00
_cell.angle_gamma   90.00
#
_symmetry.space_group_name_H-M   'P 1'
#
loop_
_entity.id
_entity.type
_entity.pdbx_description
1 polymer ?
#
loop_
_entity_poly.entity_id
_entity_poly.type
_entity_poly.pdbx_seq_one_letter_code
_entity_poly.pdbx_strand_id
1 'polypeptide(L)'
;YCHRAILDAIRYLVDNGIKWRAMPADFPPWDRVYAFFRRWRDHALVKEFHDRLRSRIRERNGRNTEPTAGVIDSQSVKADAVVGADSRGFDGGKLINGRKRHVVVDTLGLLLGVMVTAADTGDRAAARVLLEQVADVHHQLELVWADGGYTGNLVEHCLTALALVLAIVKRSDNIRGFVVLPKRWIVERLFAHLMRTRRLARDYERRTTSAEAMIHWSMTLLMTRRLARPHPQPA
;
A
#
# COMPACT_ATOMS: atom_id res chain seq x y z
N TYR A 1 1.80 -27.84 9.23
CA TYR A 1 0.84 -26.94 9.91
C TYR A 1 -0.31 -26.64 8.98
N CYS A 2 -1.53 -26.55 9.51
CA CYS A 2 -2.68 -26.04 8.75
C CYS A 2 -2.37 -24.63 8.21
N HIS A 3 -2.67 -24.37 6.93
CA HIS A 3 -2.44 -23.05 6.32
C HIS A 3 -3.11 -21.93 7.10
N ARG A 4 -4.32 -22.17 7.63
CA ARG A 4 -5.03 -21.19 8.46
C ARG A 4 -4.21 -20.73 9.66
N ALA A 5 -3.59 -21.65 10.40
CA ALA A 5 -2.78 -21.31 11.58
C ALA A 5 -1.56 -20.45 11.23
N ILE A 6 -0.94 -20.69 10.07
CA ILE A 6 0.18 -19.87 9.58
C ILE A 6 -0.29 -18.47 9.17
N LEU A 7 -1.43 -18.38 8.48
CA LEU A 7 -2.02 -17.09 8.10
C LEU A 7 -2.41 -16.28 9.33
N ASP A 8 -3.01 -16.91 10.34
CA ASP A 8 -3.41 -16.27 11.58
C ASP A 8 -2.18 -15.79 12.39
N ALA A 9 -1.08 -16.53 12.39
CA ALA A 9 0.19 -16.10 12.97
C ALA A 9 0.78 -14.85 12.27
N ILE A 10 0.78 -14.81 10.94
CA ILE A 10 1.25 -13.64 10.18
C ILE A 10 0.35 -12.43 10.46
N ARG A 11 -0.97 -12.64 10.44
CA ARG A 11 -1.96 -11.62 10.78
C ARG A 11 -1.74 -11.06 12.18
N TYR A 12 -1.49 -11.92 13.15
CA TYR A 12 -1.17 -11.53 14.52
C TYR A 12 0.08 -10.65 14.57
N LEU A 13 1.15 -11.05 13.86
CA LEU A 13 2.38 -10.27 13.78
C LEU A 13 2.16 -8.90 13.14
N VAL A 14 1.40 -8.85 12.05
CA VAL A 14 1.12 -7.63 11.29
C VAL A 14 0.28 -6.67 12.14
N ASP A 15 -0.83 -7.12 12.70
CA ASP A 15 -1.75 -6.29 13.50
C ASP A 15 -1.07 -5.79 14.80
N ASN A 16 -0.31 -6.65 15.49
CA ASN A 16 0.29 -6.35 16.79
C ASN A 16 1.72 -5.80 16.76
N GLY A 17 2.44 -5.94 15.63
CA GLY A 17 3.80 -5.40 15.46
C GLY A 17 4.88 -6.15 16.24
N ILE A 18 4.63 -7.38 16.69
CA ILE A 18 5.62 -8.16 17.45
C ILE A 18 6.88 -8.46 16.63
N LYS A 19 8.00 -8.72 17.31
CA LYS A 19 9.19 -9.30 16.68
C LYS A 19 8.87 -10.72 16.25
N TRP A 20 9.44 -11.18 15.13
CA TRP A 20 9.28 -12.57 14.66
C TRP A 20 9.54 -13.60 15.76
N ARG A 21 10.67 -13.48 16.48
CA ARG A 21 11.05 -14.39 17.59
C ARG A 21 10.19 -14.29 18.84
N ALA A 22 9.30 -13.30 18.92
CA ALA A 22 8.33 -13.13 20.00
C ALA A 22 6.95 -13.70 19.61
N MET A 23 6.89 -14.56 18.58
CA MET A 23 5.67 -15.27 18.21
C MET A 23 5.15 -16.05 19.43
N PRO A 24 3.87 -15.88 19.81
CA PRO A 24 3.24 -16.67 20.87
C PRO A 24 3.37 -18.18 20.64
N ALA A 25 3.46 -18.94 21.73
CA ALA A 25 3.71 -20.39 21.70
C ALA A 25 2.52 -21.22 21.19
N ASP A 26 1.31 -20.65 21.17
CA ASP A 26 0.10 -21.23 20.60
C ASP A 26 0.05 -21.11 19.06
N PHE A 27 0.90 -20.28 18.45
CA PHE A 27 1.11 -20.26 17.00
C PHE A 27 2.23 -21.24 16.58
N PRO A 28 2.27 -21.62 15.28
CA PRO A 28 3.42 -22.34 14.74
C PRO A 28 4.75 -21.61 15.04
N PRO A 29 5.87 -22.36 15.21
CA PRO A 29 7.17 -21.77 15.50
C PRO A 29 7.56 -20.65 14.53
N TRP A 30 8.16 -19.58 15.08
CA TRP A 30 8.40 -18.33 14.34
C TRP A 30 9.21 -18.52 13.05
N ASP A 31 10.16 -19.45 13.04
CA ASP A 31 11.02 -19.75 11.91
C ASP A 31 10.23 -20.38 10.75
N ARG A 32 9.24 -21.22 11.08
CA ARG A 32 8.30 -21.81 10.11
C ARG A 32 7.31 -20.78 9.58
N VAL A 33 6.79 -19.90 10.43
CA VAL A 33 5.93 -18.78 9.99
C VAL A 33 6.71 -17.83 9.09
N TYR A 34 7.94 -17.49 9.46
CA TYR A 34 8.80 -16.62 8.66
C TYR A 34 9.21 -17.26 7.33
N ALA A 35 9.51 -18.57 7.31
CA ALA A 35 9.80 -19.29 6.08
C ALA A 35 8.61 -19.25 5.11
N PHE A 36 7.39 -19.42 5.62
CA PHE A 36 6.17 -19.27 4.83
C PHE A 36 6.00 -17.85 4.31
N PHE A 37 6.13 -16.84 5.17
CA PHE A 37 6.04 -15.43 4.80
C PHE A 37 7.02 -15.08 3.67
N ARG A 38 8.29 -15.49 3.82
CA ARG A 38 9.32 -15.25 2.79
C ARG A 38 8.95 -15.89 1.47
N ARG A 39 8.54 -17.16 1.48
CA ARG A 39 8.10 -17.85 0.27
C ARG A 39 6.91 -17.15 -0.39
N TRP A 40 5.93 -16.69 0.39
CA TRP A 40 4.78 -15.95 -0.14
C TRP A 40 5.13 -14.59 -0.72
N ARG A 41 6.10 -13.89 -0.13
CA ARG A 41 6.66 -12.66 -0.69
C ARG A 41 7.39 -12.94 -1.99
N ASP A 42 8.31 -13.91 -1.99
CA ASP A 42 9.22 -14.18 -3.11
C ASP A 42 8.49 -14.74 -4.35
N HIS A 43 7.34 -15.39 -4.16
CA HIS A 43 6.47 -15.88 -5.25
C HIS A 43 5.23 -15.01 -5.49
N ALA A 44 5.19 -13.79 -4.95
CA ALA A 44 4.05 -12.85 -5.08
C ALA A 44 2.67 -13.40 -4.63
N LEU A 45 2.62 -14.50 -3.88
CA LEU A 45 1.38 -15.15 -3.43
C LEU A 45 0.55 -14.26 -2.49
N VAL A 46 1.20 -13.40 -1.70
CA VAL A 46 0.47 -12.42 -0.87
C VAL A 46 -0.21 -11.35 -1.72
N LYS A 47 0.41 -10.93 -2.83
CA LYS A 47 -0.18 -10.00 -3.79
C LYS A 47 -1.35 -10.66 -4.52
N GLU A 48 -1.19 -11.90 -4.97
CA GLU A 48 -2.28 -12.65 -5.60
C GLU A 48 -3.48 -12.83 -4.65
N PHE A 49 -3.22 -13.22 -3.40
CA PHE A 49 -4.26 -13.35 -2.37
C PHE A 49 -4.96 -12.01 -2.11
N HIS A 50 -4.19 -10.93 -2.02
CA HIS A 50 -4.70 -9.57 -1.91
C HIS A 50 -5.60 -9.20 -3.09
N ASP A 51 -5.17 -9.45 -4.32
CA ASP A 51 -5.88 -9.03 -5.53
C ASP A 51 -7.21 -9.78 -5.69
N ARG A 52 -7.25 -11.08 -5.35
CA ARG A 52 -8.49 -11.86 -5.29
C ARG A 52 -9.50 -11.30 -4.28
N LEU A 53 -9.03 -10.87 -3.10
CA LEU A 53 -9.89 -10.22 -2.09
C LEU A 53 -10.40 -8.86 -2.57
N ARG A 54 -9.55 -8.08 -3.23
CA ARG A 54 -9.90 -6.78 -3.83
C ARG A 54 -11.03 -6.95 -4.84
N SER A 55 -10.92 -7.89 -5.78
CA SER A 55 -11.95 -8.17 -6.78
C SER A 55 -13.31 -8.47 -6.12
N ARG A 56 -13.35 -9.37 -5.13
CA ARG A 56 -14.58 -9.70 -4.40
C ARG A 56 -15.21 -8.50 -3.69
N ILE A 57 -14.39 -7.61 -3.14
CA ILE A 57 -14.92 -6.38 -2.51
C ILE A 57 -15.48 -5.44 -3.56
N ARG A 58 -14.82 -5.28 -4.70
CA ARG A 58 -15.30 -4.42 -5.78
C ARG A 58 -16.65 -4.89 -6.31
N GLU A 59 -16.77 -6.18 -6.61
CA GLU A 59 -18.04 -6.81 -7.03
C GLU A 59 -19.14 -6.59 -5.98
N ARG A 60 -18.83 -6.83 -4.71
CA ARG A 60 -19.77 -6.60 -3.61
C ARG A 60 -20.21 -5.13 -3.47
N ASN A 61 -19.44 -4.18 -3.98
CA ASN A 61 -19.80 -2.76 -4.00
C ASN A 61 -20.40 -2.33 -5.36
N GLY A 62 -20.82 -3.27 -6.21
CA GLY A 62 -21.39 -3.00 -7.53
C GLY A 62 -20.40 -2.34 -8.51
N ARG A 63 -19.09 -2.62 -8.35
CA ARG A 63 -18.02 -2.09 -9.20
C ARG A 63 -17.39 -3.22 -10.02
N ASN A 64 -16.93 -2.89 -11.23
CA ASN A 64 -16.07 -3.77 -12.02
C ASN A 64 -14.80 -4.11 -11.21
N THR A 65 -14.34 -5.36 -11.27
CA THR A 65 -13.12 -5.85 -10.61
C THR A 65 -11.89 -5.06 -11.07
N GLU A 66 -11.88 -4.64 -12.35
CA GLU A 66 -10.88 -3.75 -12.90
C GLU A 66 -11.26 -2.27 -12.68
N PRO A 67 -10.39 -1.46 -12.06
CA PRO A 67 -10.67 -0.05 -11.79
C PRO A 67 -10.25 0.82 -12.97
N THR A 68 -11.07 1.81 -13.30
CA THR A 68 -10.74 2.82 -14.32
C THR A 68 -10.06 4.06 -13.78
N ALA A 69 -10.09 4.26 -12.45
CA ALA A 69 -9.46 5.40 -11.82
C ALA A 69 -8.81 5.07 -10.47
N GLY A 70 -7.70 5.76 -10.18
CA GLY A 70 -6.93 5.59 -8.96
C GLY A 70 -6.35 6.89 -8.41
N VAL A 71 -5.72 6.82 -7.24
CA VAL A 71 -5.06 7.93 -6.55
C VAL A 71 -3.66 7.46 -6.15
N ILE A 72 -2.64 8.24 -6.49
CA ILE A 72 -1.25 8.00 -6.08
C ILE A 72 -0.83 8.99 -5.00
N ASP A 73 -0.17 8.49 -3.96
CA ASP A 73 0.50 9.31 -2.97
C ASP A 73 1.60 8.51 -2.26
N SER A 74 2.42 9.20 -1.47
CA SER A 74 3.54 8.61 -0.74
C SER A 74 3.50 8.96 0.76
N GLN A 75 4.00 8.05 1.58
CA GLN A 75 4.18 8.31 3.00
C GLN A 75 5.57 7.87 3.47
N SER A 76 6.28 8.76 4.15
CA SER A 76 7.56 8.45 4.77
C SER A 76 7.31 7.92 6.18
N VAL A 77 7.98 6.83 6.54
CA VAL A 77 7.92 6.20 7.86
C VAL A 77 9.33 6.08 8.43
N LYS A 78 9.48 6.28 9.74
CA LYS A 78 10.76 6.08 10.42
C LYS A 78 11.18 4.62 10.28
N ALA A 79 12.45 4.39 10.04
CA ALA A 79 13.03 3.06 10.04
C ALA A 79 13.61 2.73 11.42
N ASP A 80 13.46 1.48 11.84
CA ASP A 80 14.14 0.94 13.01
C ASP A 80 15.64 0.73 12.72
N ALA A 81 16.46 0.60 13.77
CA ALA A 81 17.91 0.44 13.64
C ALA A 81 18.32 -0.83 12.88
N VAL A 82 17.42 -1.83 12.79
CA VAL A 82 17.66 -3.06 12.01
C VAL A 82 17.56 -2.88 10.50
N VAL A 83 17.03 -1.75 10.03
CA VAL A 83 16.92 -1.42 8.60
C VAL A 83 18.27 -0.86 8.12
N GLY A 84 18.83 -1.49 7.10
CA GLY A 84 20.15 -1.13 6.59
C GLY A 84 20.20 0.28 6.01
N ALA A 85 21.37 0.93 6.13
CA ALA A 85 21.63 2.26 5.59
C ALA A 85 21.55 2.31 4.05
N ASP A 86 21.75 1.16 3.40
CA ASP A 86 21.63 0.92 1.96
C ASP A 86 20.19 1.06 1.42
N SER A 87 19.20 1.01 2.31
CA SER A 87 17.79 0.96 1.93
C SER A 87 16.91 1.94 2.71
N ARG A 88 17.51 2.90 3.43
CA ARG A 88 16.81 4.00 4.10
C ARG A 88 17.49 5.33 3.76
N GLY A 89 16.74 6.42 3.86
CA GLY A 89 17.22 7.77 3.55
C GLY A 89 16.57 8.81 4.45
N PHE A 90 16.99 10.07 4.30
CA PHE A 90 16.45 11.19 5.08
C PHE A 90 15.51 12.05 4.24
N ASP A 91 14.24 12.04 4.59
CA ASP A 91 13.24 12.96 4.05
C ASP A 91 13.33 14.28 4.82
N GLY A 92 13.98 15.28 4.21
CA GLY A 92 14.15 16.60 4.81
C GLY A 92 12.86 17.39 4.98
N GLY A 93 11.84 17.13 4.16
CA GLY A 93 10.53 17.79 4.28
C GLY A 93 9.74 17.31 5.49
N LYS A 94 9.89 16.02 5.86
CA LYS A 94 9.18 15.41 7.00
C LYS A 94 10.08 15.18 8.22
N LEU A 95 11.39 15.45 8.10
CA LEU A 95 12.41 15.14 9.10
C LEU A 95 12.40 13.67 9.51
N ILE A 96 12.25 12.77 8.54
CA ILE A 96 12.14 11.32 8.75
C ILE A 96 13.36 10.62 8.17
N ASN A 97 14.13 9.96 9.04
CA ASN A 97 15.10 8.94 8.64
C ASN A 97 14.38 7.60 8.51
N GLY A 98 14.20 7.12 7.29
CA GLY A 98 13.59 5.82 7.06
C GLY A 98 13.28 5.52 5.61
N ARG A 99 12.11 4.94 5.37
CA ARG A 99 11.64 4.54 4.05
C ARG A 99 10.39 5.29 3.66
N LYS A 100 10.10 5.33 2.38
CA LYS A 100 8.88 5.92 1.83
C LYS A 100 8.09 4.84 1.10
N ARG A 101 6.80 4.73 1.45
CA ARG A 101 5.84 3.85 0.79
C ARG A 101 5.05 4.66 -0.23
N HIS A 102 5.19 4.31 -1.49
CA HIS A 102 4.44 4.86 -2.61
C HIS A 102 3.31 3.89 -2.91
N VAL A 103 2.09 4.39 -3.01
CA VAL A 103 0.91 3.54 -3.22
C VAL A 103 0.01 4.14 -4.29
N VAL A 104 -0.59 3.25 -5.09
CA VAL A 104 -1.73 3.58 -5.93
C VAL A 104 -2.94 2.84 -5.38
N VAL A 105 -4.05 3.55 -5.18
CA VAL A 105 -5.32 2.97 -4.72
C VAL A 105 -6.45 3.27 -5.69
N ASP A 106 -7.45 2.40 -5.74
CA ASP A 106 -8.68 2.69 -6.48
C ASP A 106 -9.61 3.68 -5.73
N THR A 107 -10.74 4.00 -6.34
CA THR A 107 -11.78 4.87 -5.77
C THR A 107 -12.48 4.34 -4.52
N LEU A 108 -12.33 3.05 -4.18
CA LEU A 108 -12.78 2.46 -2.91
C LEU A 108 -11.68 2.50 -1.82
N GLY A 109 -10.48 2.97 -2.17
CA GLY A 109 -9.29 2.96 -1.31
C GLY A 109 -8.67 1.58 -1.17
N LEU A 110 -8.86 0.69 -2.15
CA LEU A 110 -8.18 -0.61 -2.21
C LEU A 110 -6.88 -0.48 -3.01
N LEU A 111 -5.83 -1.13 -2.53
CA LEU A 111 -4.49 -1.02 -3.10
C LEU A 111 -4.44 -1.62 -4.51
N LEU A 112 -3.80 -0.93 -5.46
CA LEU A 112 -3.53 -1.38 -6.82
C LEU A 112 -2.06 -1.72 -7.03
N GLY A 113 -1.18 -0.92 -6.43
CA GLY A 113 0.26 -1.12 -6.43
C GLY A 113 0.91 -0.47 -5.21
N VAL A 114 2.05 -1.01 -4.81
CA VAL A 114 2.88 -0.46 -3.73
C VAL A 114 4.35 -0.63 -4.11
N MET A 115 5.15 0.39 -3.81
CA MET A 115 6.60 0.33 -3.90
C MET A 115 7.22 1.01 -2.68
N VAL A 116 8.23 0.39 -2.07
CA VAL A 116 8.94 0.95 -0.91
C VAL A 116 10.36 1.33 -1.31
N THR A 117 10.72 2.60 -1.08
CA THR A 117 12.05 3.16 -1.39
C THR A 117 12.69 3.76 -0.14
N ALA A 118 13.95 4.18 -0.24
CA ALA A 118 14.54 5.07 0.75
C ALA A 118 13.75 6.40 0.82
N ALA A 119 13.74 7.07 1.97
CA ALA A 119 12.86 8.23 2.18
C ALA A 119 13.29 9.50 1.43
N ASP A 120 14.55 9.59 1.05
CA ASP A 120 15.13 10.63 0.21
C ASP A 120 14.83 10.43 -1.30
N THR A 121 14.26 9.29 -1.68
CA THR A 121 13.81 9.07 -3.07
C THR A 121 12.67 10.04 -3.41
N GLY A 122 12.84 10.78 -4.51
CA GLY A 122 11.85 11.74 -5.00
C GLY A 122 10.57 11.06 -5.50
N ASP A 123 9.41 11.63 -5.15
CA ASP A 123 8.10 11.03 -5.43
C ASP A 123 7.86 10.83 -6.93
N ARG A 124 8.34 11.74 -7.78
CA ARG A 124 8.20 11.64 -9.25
C ARG A 124 8.95 10.45 -9.84
N ALA A 125 10.17 10.20 -9.37
CA ALA A 125 10.98 9.09 -9.85
C ALA A 125 10.35 7.75 -9.44
N ALA A 126 9.88 7.67 -8.19
CA ALA A 126 9.19 6.49 -7.70
C ALA A 126 7.84 6.26 -8.40
N ALA A 127 7.07 7.34 -8.62
CA ALA A 127 5.79 7.29 -9.31
C ALA A 127 5.89 6.77 -10.74
N ARG A 128 6.95 7.15 -11.47
CA ARG A 128 7.19 6.65 -12.83
C ARG A 128 7.22 5.12 -12.84
N VAL A 129 8.09 4.53 -12.02
CA VAL A 129 8.24 3.07 -11.92
C VAL A 129 6.96 2.41 -11.42
N LEU A 130 6.33 2.97 -10.39
CA LEU A 130 5.11 2.39 -9.82
C LEU A 130 3.92 2.45 -10.80
N LEU A 131 3.76 3.53 -11.55
CA LEU A 131 2.67 3.67 -12.52
C LEU A 131 2.87 2.77 -13.74
N GLU A 132 4.12 2.57 -14.20
CA GLU A 132 4.44 1.56 -15.21
C GLU A 132 3.98 0.17 -14.74
N GLN A 133 4.38 -0.26 -13.54
CA GLN A 133 3.98 -1.55 -12.96
C GLN A 133 2.46 -1.70 -12.75
N VAL A 134 1.77 -0.61 -12.42
CA VAL A 134 0.32 -0.62 -12.23
C VAL A 134 -0.41 -0.68 -13.57
N ALA A 135 0.02 0.07 -14.58
CA ALA A 135 -0.57 0.06 -15.91
C ALA A 135 -0.40 -1.30 -16.62
N ASP A 136 0.72 -1.98 -16.37
CA ASP A 136 0.97 -3.33 -16.87
C ASP A 136 -0.01 -4.40 -16.34
N VAL A 137 -0.68 -4.11 -15.21
CA VAL A 137 -1.58 -5.08 -14.53
C VAL A 137 -3.04 -4.64 -14.59
N HIS A 138 -3.32 -3.33 -14.62
CA HIS A 138 -4.68 -2.77 -14.66
C HIS A 138 -4.85 -1.97 -15.94
N HIS A 139 -5.07 -2.66 -17.05
CA HIS A 139 -5.11 -2.12 -18.40
C HIS A 139 -6.28 -1.15 -18.64
N GLN A 140 -7.36 -1.25 -17.86
CA GLN A 140 -8.50 -0.32 -17.92
C GLN A 140 -8.28 0.95 -17.08
N LEU A 141 -7.15 1.10 -16.39
CA LEU A 141 -6.86 2.29 -15.59
C LEU A 141 -6.52 3.47 -16.50
N GLU A 142 -7.42 4.44 -16.60
CA GLU A 142 -7.29 5.59 -17.50
C GLU A 142 -6.94 6.89 -16.77
N LEU A 143 -7.23 6.97 -15.46
CA LEU A 143 -7.07 8.19 -14.68
C LEU A 143 -6.42 7.93 -13.32
N VAL A 144 -5.34 8.65 -13.01
CA VAL A 144 -4.76 8.69 -11.67
C VAL A 144 -4.71 10.13 -11.16
N TRP A 145 -5.29 10.38 -9.99
CA TRP A 145 -5.15 11.65 -9.28
C TRP A 145 -3.88 11.67 -8.44
N ALA A 146 -3.14 12.76 -8.50
CA ALA A 146 -1.93 13.00 -7.73
C ALA A 146 -1.87 14.44 -7.22
N ASP A 147 -0.95 14.73 -6.31
CA ASP A 147 -0.75 16.09 -5.83
C ASP A 147 0.31 16.88 -6.60
N GLY A 148 0.54 18.13 -6.17
CA GLY A 148 1.52 19.02 -6.80
C GLY A 148 2.95 18.46 -6.86
N GLY A 149 3.31 17.49 -6.01
CA GLY A 149 4.61 16.82 -6.02
C GLY A 149 4.84 15.94 -7.24
N TYR A 150 3.79 15.56 -7.97
CA TYR A 150 3.85 14.64 -9.12
C TYR A 150 3.83 15.35 -10.49
N THR A 151 4.04 16.67 -10.52
CA THR A 151 4.01 17.47 -11.74
C THR A 151 5.24 17.28 -12.66
N GLY A 152 5.20 17.88 -13.85
CA GLY A 152 6.30 17.91 -14.83
C GLY A 152 6.25 16.74 -15.81
N ASN A 153 7.42 16.30 -16.29
CA ASN A 153 7.56 15.28 -17.35
C ASN A 153 6.89 13.92 -17.00
N LEU A 154 6.61 13.66 -15.72
CA LEU A 154 5.82 12.49 -15.33
C LEU A 154 4.41 12.48 -15.95
N VAL A 155 3.76 13.64 -16.06
CA VAL A 155 2.40 13.76 -16.61
C VAL A 155 2.40 13.40 -18.10
N GLU A 156 3.36 13.90 -18.85
CA GLU A 156 3.54 13.62 -20.27
C GLU A 156 3.90 12.15 -20.50
N HIS A 157 4.82 11.59 -19.71
CA HIS A 157 5.18 10.17 -19.74
C HIS A 157 3.95 9.27 -19.51
N CYS A 158 3.13 9.57 -18.51
CA CYS A 158 1.91 8.77 -18.25
C CYS A 158 0.97 8.79 -19.45
N LEU A 159 0.75 9.95 -20.08
CA LEU A 159 -0.16 10.05 -21.21
C LEU A 159 0.39 9.33 -22.44
N THR A 160 1.67 9.54 -22.74
CA THR A 160 2.30 9.07 -24.00
C THR A 160 2.71 7.60 -23.95
N ALA A 161 3.25 7.13 -22.83
CA ALA A 161 3.77 5.77 -22.72
C ALA A 161 2.74 4.79 -22.13
N LEU A 162 1.83 5.26 -21.27
CA LEU A 162 0.91 4.41 -20.51
C LEU A 162 -0.56 4.61 -20.88
N ALA A 163 -0.89 5.53 -21.81
CA ALA A 163 -2.26 5.96 -22.10
C ALA A 163 -3.04 6.36 -20.83
N LEU A 164 -2.33 6.91 -19.83
CA LEU A 164 -2.83 7.18 -18.49
C LEU A 164 -2.84 8.68 -18.22
N VAL A 165 -4.01 9.23 -17.87
CA VAL A 165 -4.11 10.63 -17.47
C VAL A 165 -3.69 10.79 -16.00
N LEU A 166 -2.57 11.46 -15.77
CA LEU A 166 -2.14 11.87 -14.42
C LEU A 166 -2.68 13.26 -14.08
N ALA A 167 -3.82 13.32 -13.38
CA ALA A 167 -4.49 14.55 -13.01
C ALA A 167 -3.91 15.14 -11.71
N ILE A 168 -3.25 16.29 -11.82
CA ILE A 168 -2.65 17.00 -10.67
C ILE A 168 -3.72 17.83 -9.95
N VAL A 169 -4.07 17.42 -8.74
CA VAL A 169 -5.01 18.12 -7.85
C VAL A 169 -4.23 19.05 -6.93
N LYS A 170 -4.19 20.34 -7.30
CA LYS A 170 -3.57 21.39 -6.47
C LYS A 170 -4.52 21.86 -5.38
N ARG A 171 -3.96 22.28 -4.25
CA ARG A 171 -4.68 23.08 -3.26
C ARG A 171 -4.89 24.47 -3.86
N SER A 172 -6.11 25.00 -3.82
CA SER A 172 -6.36 26.39 -4.21
C SER A 172 -5.79 27.31 -3.13
N ASP A 173 -4.74 28.07 -3.47
CA ASP A 173 -4.01 28.94 -2.52
C ASP A 173 -4.87 30.08 -1.93
N ASN A 174 -6.03 30.37 -2.55
CA ASN A 174 -6.96 31.43 -2.14
C ASN A 174 -7.93 31.05 -1.00
N ILE A 175 -7.89 29.83 -0.46
CA ILE A 175 -8.86 29.39 0.56
C ILE A 175 -8.15 29.18 1.90
N ARG A 176 -8.45 30.03 2.88
CA ARG A 176 -8.07 29.82 4.29
C ARG A 176 -9.00 28.78 4.91
N GLY A 177 -8.47 27.59 5.22
CA GLY A 177 -9.21 26.53 5.92
C GLY A 177 -8.88 25.11 5.44
N PHE A 178 -9.54 24.12 6.03
CA PHE A 178 -9.51 22.74 5.53
C PHE A 178 -10.47 22.63 4.34
N VAL A 179 -9.93 22.37 3.15
CA VAL A 179 -10.70 22.11 1.93
C VAL A 179 -10.51 20.64 1.56
N VAL A 180 -11.61 19.91 1.44
CA VAL A 180 -11.57 18.53 0.93
C VAL A 180 -11.22 18.59 -0.54
N LEU A 181 -9.99 18.22 -0.88
CA LEU A 181 -9.59 18.04 -2.27
C LEU A 181 -10.29 16.78 -2.82
N PRO A 182 -10.95 16.86 -4.00
CA PRO A 182 -11.61 15.70 -4.58
C PRO A 182 -10.67 14.50 -4.62
N LYS A 183 -11.12 13.37 -4.04
CA LYS A 183 -10.47 12.05 -4.07
C LYS A 183 -9.11 11.89 -3.36
N ARG A 184 -8.36 12.95 -2.97
CA ARG A 184 -7.09 12.81 -2.19
C ARG A 184 -7.28 12.11 -0.84
N TRP A 185 -8.39 12.38 -0.16
CA TRP A 185 -8.70 11.77 1.14
C TRP A 185 -8.76 10.23 1.10
N ILE A 186 -8.91 9.63 -0.08
CA ILE A 186 -9.00 8.18 -0.27
C ILE A 186 -7.67 7.49 0.07
N VAL A 187 -6.55 8.01 -0.44
CA VAL A 187 -5.21 7.45 -0.18
C VAL A 187 -4.71 7.82 1.21
N GLU A 188 -5.07 9.00 1.72
CA GLU A 188 -4.82 9.37 3.12
C GLU A 188 -5.53 8.41 4.09
N ARG A 189 -6.78 8.03 3.79
CA ARG A 189 -7.51 7.01 4.56
C ARG A 189 -6.84 5.64 4.49
N LEU A 190 -6.27 5.25 3.34
CA LEU A 190 -5.45 4.04 3.25
C LEU A 190 -4.28 4.15 4.24
N PHE A 191 -3.51 5.24 4.21
CA PHE A 191 -2.38 5.40 5.12
C PHE A 191 -2.80 5.36 6.59
N ALA A 192 -3.93 5.97 6.94
CA ALA A 192 -4.49 5.87 8.29
C ALA A 192 -4.81 4.41 8.67
N HIS A 193 -5.36 3.61 7.75
CA HIS A 193 -5.57 2.17 7.98
C HIS A 193 -4.26 1.40 8.17
N LEU A 194 -3.25 1.67 7.35
CA LEU A 194 -1.93 1.05 7.51
C LEU A 194 -1.32 1.41 8.88
N MET A 195 -1.48 2.64 9.36
CA MET A 195 -0.98 3.05 10.68
C MET A 195 -1.69 2.38 11.86
N ARG A 196 -2.91 1.84 11.68
CA ARG A 196 -3.58 1.02 12.70
C ARG A 196 -2.97 -0.37 12.83
N THR A 197 -2.25 -0.82 11.82
CA THR A 197 -1.49 -2.07 11.84
C THR A 197 -0.13 -1.78 12.45
N ARG A 198 0.10 -2.19 13.71
CA ARG A 198 1.26 -1.74 14.49
C ARG A 198 2.59 -2.05 13.81
N ARG A 199 2.67 -3.14 13.03
CA ARG A 199 3.87 -3.51 12.25
C ARG A 199 4.28 -2.44 11.22
N LEU A 200 3.35 -1.62 10.76
CA LEU A 200 3.57 -0.59 9.73
C LEU A 200 3.73 0.83 10.29
N ALA A 201 3.67 1.01 11.62
CA ALA A 201 3.86 2.32 12.24
C ALA A 201 5.33 2.79 12.22
N ARG A 202 6.25 1.84 12.11
CA ARG A 202 7.69 2.00 11.89
C ARG A 202 8.15 0.86 10.98
N ASP A 203 9.10 1.11 10.09
CA ASP A 203 9.63 0.03 9.26
C ASP A 203 10.67 -0.79 10.04
N TYR A 204 10.42 -2.09 10.16
CA TYR A 204 11.30 -3.07 10.82
C TYR A 204 11.91 -4.07 9.83
N GLU A 205 11.62 -3.93 8.54
CA GLU A 205 11.93 -4.93 7.53
C GLU A 205 13.29 -4.67 6.87
N ARG A 206 14.17 -5.67 6.86
CA ARG A 206 15.48 -5.55 6.21
C ARG A 206 15.38 -5.34 4.70
N ARG A 207 14.39 -5.95 4.04
CA ARG A 207 14.16 -5.81 2.59
C ARG A 207 12.95 -4.91 2.31
N THR A 208 13.01 -4.08 1.29
CA THR A 208 11.86 -3.30 0.79
C THR A 208 10.72 -4.21 0.38
N THR A 209 11.01 -5.34 -0.28
CA THR A 209 10.01 -6.36 -0.63
C THR A 209 9.30 -6.98 0.57
N SER A 210 9.98 -7.07 1.72
CA SER A 210 9.31 -7.47 2.97
C SER A 210 8.37 -6.37 3.46
N ALA A 211 8.76 -5.10 3.39
CA ALA A 211 7.90 -3.97 3.78
C ALA A 211 6.65 -3.89 2.89
N GLU A 212 6.81 -4.09 1.58
CA GLU A 212 5.70 -4.19 0.62
C GLU A 212 4.76 -5.37 0.95
N ALA A 213 5.32 -6.54 1.25
CA ALA A 213 4.52 -7.69 1.68
C ALA A 213 3.73 -7.42 2.97
N MET A 214 4.31 -6.70 3.94
CA MET A 214 3.58 -6.29 5.15
C MET A 214 2.38 -5.38 4.85
N ILE A 215 2.51 -4.49 3.85
CA ILE A 215 1.41 -3.64 3.38
C ILE A 215 0.31 -4.51 2.76
N HIS A 216 0.66 -5.48 1.90
CA HIS A 216 -0.33 -6.42 1.36
C HIS A 216 -1.04 -7.22 2.47
N TRP A 217 -0.31 -7.75 3.45
CA TRP A 217 -0.92 -8.45 4.59
C TRP A 217 -1.88 -7.57 5.38
N SER A 218 -1.51 -6.32 5.67
CA SER A 218 -2.38 -5.34 6.33
C SER A 218 -3.66 -5.11 5.53
N MET A 219 -3.56 -4.99 4.21
CA MET A 219 -4.72 -4.85 3.35
C MET A 219 -5.59 -6.11 3.31
N THR A 220 -5.01 -7.31 3.34
CA THR A 220 -5.80 -8.56 3.42
C THR A 220 -6.59 -8.65 4.73
N LEU A 221 -6.05 -8.18 5.85
CA LEU A 221 -6.76 -8.10 7.14
C LEU A 221 -7.98 -7.19 7.05
N LEU A 222 -7.80 -6.00 6.47
CA LEU A 222 -8.89 -5.05 6.28
C LEU A 222 -9.96 -5.62 5.35
N MET A 223 -9.57 -6.24 4.24
CA MET A 223 -10.49 -6.76 3.23
C MET A 223 -11.26 -7.99 3.71
N THR A 224 -10.60 -8.91 4.43
CA THR A 224 -11.30 -10.08 5.02
C THR A 224 -12.33 -9.65 6.06
N ARG A 225 -12.02 -8.67 6.91
CA ARG A 225 -12.99 -8.08 7.85
C ARG A 225 -14.17 -7.41 7.12
N ARG A 226 -13.95 -6.72 6.00
CA ARG A 226 -15.03 -6.13 5.19
C ARG A 226 -15.93 -7.20 4.58
N LEU A 227 -15.34 -8.27 4.05
CA LEU A 227 -16.08 -9.37 3.44
C LEU A 227 -16.87 -10.20 4.46
N ALA A 228 -16.37 -10.33 5.69
CA ALA A 228 -17.06 -11.07 6.75
C ALA A 228 -18.24 -10.30 7.37
N ARG A 229 -18.34 -8.97 7.18
CA ARG A 229 -19.49 -8.20 7.67
C ARG A 229 -20.75 -8.57 6.87
N PRO A 230 -21.95 -8.61 7.49
CA PRO A 230 -23.20 -8.75 6.77
C PRO A 230 -23.35 -7.64 5.73
N HIS A 231 -23.89 -7.96 4.55
CA HIS A 231 -24.23 -6.92 3.58
C HIS A 231 -25.56 -6.31 4.02
N PRO A 232 -25.66 -4.99 4.23
CA PRO A 232 -26.97 -4.38 4.36
C PRO A 232 -27.74 -4.71 3.09
N GLN A 233 -28.87 -5.42 3.21
CA GLN A 233 -29.80 -5.51 2.08
C GLN A 233 -30.27 -4.09 1.77
N PRO A 234 -30.30 -3.67 0.50
CA PRO A 234 -30.99 -2.43 0.15
C PRO A 234 -32.44 -2.55 0.62
N ALA A 235 -32.90 -1.54 1.36
CA ALA A 235 -34.30 -1.37 1.73
C ALA A 235 -35.16 -1.07 0.50
#